data_AF-Q9VA94-F1
#
_entry.id   AF-Q9VA94-F1
#
_cell.length_a   1.000
_cell.length_b   1.000
_cell.length_c   1.000
_cell.angle_alpha   90.00
_cell.angle_beta   90.00
_cell.angle_gamma   90.00
#
_symmetry.space_group_name_H-M   'P 1'
#
loop_
_entity.id
_entity.type
_entity.pdbx_description
1 polymer ?
#
loop_
_entity_poly.entity_id
_entity_poly.type
_entity_poly.pdbx_seq_one_letter_code
_entity_poly.pdbx_strand_id
1 'polypeptide(L)'
;MGHLSTSERVCSKTPAIATDSSPPLVARRSKFPNGDAQQQVRRGEDSSPELPPRGKLQLPPKREELPRSVVPKEIANHVPKDAIDLEEYTRTFVGDRVLGWQFQAPLKWDKVIQISLLHIVAGICLLTYPLRELNPYTTIWSFFVGGVAGFGVTAGAHRFWTHKSYKANTVLRSILMVCYCVAGQNTLYDWVRDHRVHHKYSETDADPHNANRGFFFSHVGWLMMLKHPEVLRRGRQIDMSDILADPVVRFHQKYFIPLKTFFCFILPTVIPVYCWGETWTLAFIQQCLFRYVSSLNFTWSVNSAAHLWGSRPYDKRIMPSENIYVSLLAMGEGWHNYHHVFPWDYKAAELGNYTVNFTTMVLDAFHKLGWAWNMKQPSKELVRRTLEKYGDGTHASQLGGPEEFKDGVLAGATMVGHVHYAEVPDPELEYDAESSSTESAKLDENENEGERMKKSKKAAN
;
A
#
# COMPACT_ATOMS: atom_id res chain seq x y z
N MET A 1 -23.83 9.86 -1.97
CA MET A 1 -22.93 8.71 -2.22
C MET A 1 -21.94 8.61 -1.08
N GLY A 2 -21.79 7.41 -0.52
CA GLY A 2 -21.02 7.14 0.70
C GLY A 2 -19.54 7.47 0.58
N HIS A 3 -19.02 8.19 1.57
CA HIS A 3 -17.62 8.57 1.69
C HIS A 3 -16.77 7.32 2.01
N LEU A 4 -16.02 6.78 1.03
CA LEU A 4 -15.05 5.69 1.23
C LEU A 4 -13.75 6.10 1.98
N SER A 5 -13.74 7.22 2.72
CA SER A 5 -12.58 7.53 3.57
C SER A 5 -12.51 6.55 4.74
N THR A 6 -11.29 6.10 5.01
CA THR A 6 -10.92 5.21 6.10
C THR A 6 -10.70 6.01 7.40
N SER A 7 -11.73 6.72 7.89
CA SER A 7 -11.70 7.21 9.27
C SER A 7 -12.07 6.05 10.21
N GLU A 8 -11.17 5.69 11.11
CA GLU A 8 -11.39 4.63 12.10
C GLU A 8 -12.15 5.20 13.31
N ARG A 9 -13.25 4.54 13.70
CA ARG A 9 -13.90 4.82 14.98
C ARG A 9 -13.32 3.87 16.02
N VAL A 10 -12.99 4.41 17.20
CA VAL A 10 -12.80 3.62 18.41
C VAL A 10 -14.14 2.95 18.74
N CYS A 11 -14.14 1.64 18.95
CA CYS A 11 -15.35 0.88 19.26
C CYS A 11 -15.74 1.16 20.72
N SER A 12 -16.55 2.18 20.97
CA SER A 12 -17.17 2.40 22.29
C SER A 12 -18.36 1.46 22.49
N LYS A 13 -18.11 0.14 22.54
CA LYS A 13 -19.08 -0.79 23.10
C LYS A 13 -18.64 -1.14 24.52
N THR A 14 -19.19 -0.44 25.50
CA THR A 14 -19.25 -0.97 26.86
C THR A 14 -20.02 -2.30 26.78
N PRO A 15 -19.43 -3.45 27.16
CA PRO A 15 -20.11 -4.72 27.03
C PRO A 15 -21.37 -4.69 27.90
N ALA A 16 -22.51 -5.08 27.32
CA ALA A 16 -23.71 -5.37 28.09
C ALA A 16 -23.34 -6.49 29.07
N ILE A 17 -23.35 -6.17 30.36
CA ILE A 17 -23.13 -7.13 31.43
C ILE A 17 -24.28 -8.13 31.33
N ALA A 18 -23.98 -9.32 30.81
CA ALA A 18 -24.86 -10.46 30.96
C ALA A 18 -24.94 -10.75 32.46
N THR A 19 -26.09 -10.44 33.04
CA THR A 19 -26.45 -10.80 34.40
C THR A 19 -26.59 -12.31 34.44
N ASP A 20 -25.56 -13.01 34.88
CA ASP A 20 -25.71 -14.37 35.35
C ASP A 20 -25.25 -14.45 36.80
N SER A 21 -26.24 -14.62 37.65
CA SER A 21 -26.17 -14.75 39.10
C SER A 21 -25.58 -16.10 39.48
N SER A 22 -24.41 -16.13 40.12
CA SER A 22 -23.92 -17.28 40.90
C SER A 22 -22.79 -16.85 41.87
N PRO A 23 -22.67 -17.45 43.09
CA PRO A 23 -22.09 -16.82 44.27
C PRO A 23 -20.58 -17.06 44.47
N PRO A 24 -19.93 -16.37 45.44
CA PRO A 24 -18.48 -16.18 45.46
C PRO A 24 -17.72 -17.38 45.99
N LEU A 25 -16.73 -17.85 45.21
CA LEU A 25 -15.75 -18.83 45.67
C LEU A 25 -14.65 -18.12 46.47
N VAL A 26 -14.65 -18.43 47.76
CA VAL A 26 -13.74 -17.98 48.81
C VAL A 26 -12.28 -18.31 48.48
N ALA A 27 -11.42 -17.31 48.64
CA ALA A 27 -9.97 -17.40 48.57
C ALA A 27 -9.41 -18.38 49.62
N ARG A 28 -8.75 -19.43 49.17
CA ARG A 28 -7.99 -20.35 50.03
C ARG A 28 -6.51 -20.00 49.96
N ARG A 29 -6.05 -19.18 50.91
CA ARG A 29 -4.64 -19.00 51.28
C ARG A 29 -4.16 -20.28 51.97
N SER A 30 -3.24 -21.01 51.37
CA SER A 30 -2.42 -22.00 52.08
C SER A 30 -1.13 -21.32 52.56
N LYS A 31 -0.92 -21.37 53.88
CA LYS A 31 0.33 -21.07 54.57
C LYS A 31 1.04 -22.39 54.92
N PHE A 32 2.36 -22.27 55.10
CA PHE A 32 3.29 -23.08 55.91
C PHE A 32 3.93 -24.34 55.31
N PRO A 33 5.11 -24.81 55.81
CA PRO A 33 6.07 -24.15 56.73
C PRO A 33 7.59 -24.34 56.39
N ASN A 34 8.39 -23.63 57.19
CA ASN A 34 9.81 -23.74 57.52
C ASN A 34 10.45 -25.15 57.54
N GLY A 35 11.76 -25.16 57.26
CA GLY A 35 12.78 -26.10 57.76
C GLY A 35 14.16 -25.60 57.27
N ASP A 36 14.91 -24.88 58.08
CA ASP A 36 16.00 -25.37 58.96
C ASP A 36 17.06 -26.20 58.24
N ALA A 37 18.26 -25.63 58.08
CA ALA A 37 19.51 -26.20 58.62
C ALA A 37 20.73 -25.36 58.21
N GLN A 38 21.38 -24.88 59.27
CA GLN A 38 22.74 -24.38 59.36
C GLN A 38 23.78 -25.17 58.55
N GLN A 39 24.72 -24.46 57.90
CA GLN A 39 26.11 -24.89 57.91
C GLN A 39 27.06 -23.69 57.81
N GLN A 40 27.69 -23.37 58.95
CA GLN A 40 28.88 -22.55 59.07
C GLN A 40 30.09 -23.36 58.60
N VAL A 41 30.82 -22.91 57.57
CA VAL A 41 32.24 -23.25 57.39
C VAL A 41 33.03 -22.03 56.89
N ARG A 42 33.80 -21.48 57.83
CA ARG A 42 35.17 -20.96 57.76
C ARG A 42 35.69 -20.23 56.50
N ARG A 43 36.04 -18.96 56.76
CA ARG A 43 37.32 -18.27 56.48
C ARG A 43 38.20 -18.86 55.37
N GLY A 44 38.24 -18.16 54.25
CA GLY A 44 39.43 -18.03 53.39
C GLY A 44 39.64 -16.54 53.15
N GLU A 45 40.71 -16.00 53.73
CA GLU A 45 41.24 -14.68 53.44
C GLU A 45 41.88 -14.75 52.06
N ASP A 46 41.37 -13.98 51.09
CA ASP A 46 42.18 -13.65 49.92
C ASP A 46 41.98 -12.17 49.57
N SER A 47 43.13 -11.52 49.52
CA SER A 47 43.31 -10.09 49.41
C SER A 47 43.24 -9.74 47.93
N SER A 48 42.27 -8.93 47.52
CA SER A 48 42.30 -8.23 46.24
C SER A 48 41.83 -6.79 46.43
N PRO A 49 42.55 -5.81 45.85
CA PRO A 49 42.50 -4.43 46.28
C PRO A 49 41.19 -3.72 45.92
N GLU A 50 40.74 -2.87 46.84
CA GLU A 50 39.56 -2.02 46.74
C GLU A 50 39.59 -1.15 45.48
N LEU A 51 38.60 -1.35 44.61
CA LEU A 51 38.27 -0.40 43.56
C LEU A 51 37.61 0.84 44.20
N PRO A 52 38.04 2.06 43.85
CA PRO A 52 37.47 3.29 44.40
C PRO A 52 35.99 3.45 43.98
N PRO A 53 35.19 4.16 44.78
CA PRO A 53 33.75 4.26 44.59
C PRO A 53 33.44 4.89 43.23
N ARG A 54 32.75 4.12 42.37
CA ARG A 54 32.16 4.62 41.11
C ARG A 54 31.21 5.77 41.45
N GLY A 55 31.69 6.99 41.25
CA GLY A 55 30.85 8.18 41.24
C GLY A 55 29.67 7.99 40.30
N LYS A 56 28.51 8.50 40.70
CA LYS A 56 27.27 8.46 39.91
C LYS A 56 27.56 8.96 38.51
N LEU A 57 27.53 8.05 37.53
CA LEU A 57 27.66 8.39 36.12
C LEU A 57 26.59 9.43 35.79
N GLN A 58 27.03 10.62 35.43
CA GLN A 58 26.13 11.71 35.04
C GLN A 58 25.50 11.30 33.70
N LEU A 59 24.18 11.05 33.71
CA LEU A 59 23.45 10.74 32.48
C LEU A 59 23.68 11.89 31.48
N PRO A 60 24.00 11.58 30.21
CA PRO A 60 24.20 12.60 29.20
C PRO A 60 22.92 13.44 29.06
N PRO A 61 23.04 14.74 28.73
CA PRO A 61 21.90 15.64 28.62
C PRO A 61 20.87 15.07 27.64
N LYS A 62 19.59 15.14 28.03
CA LYS A 62 18.44 14.73 27.20
C LYS A 62 18.66 15.27 25.79
N ARG A 63 18.82 14.35 24.84
CA ARG A 63 18.84 14.62 23.40
C ARG A 63 17.65 15.54 23.11
N GLU A 64 17.91 16.76 22.63
CA GLU A 64 16.86 17.68 22.20
C GLU A 64 15.91 16.90 21.29
N GLU A 65 14.65 16.77 21.71
CA GLU A 65 13.62 16.18 20.88
C GLU A 65 13.57 17.00 19.60
N LEU A 66 13.92 16.38 18.47
CA LEU A 66 13.70 16.96 17.15
C LEU A 66 12.26 17.48 17.11
N PRO A 67 12.04 18.75 16.70
CA PRO A 67 10.72 19.35 16.78
C PRO A 67 9.73 18.46 16.04
N ARG A 68 8.75 17.92 16.78
CA ARG A 68 7.60 17.23 16.21
C ARG A 68 7.11 18.09 15.06
N SER A 69 7.19 17.56 13.84
CA SER A 69 6.64 18.15 12.62
C SER A 69 5.33 18.86 12.98
N VAL A 70 5.36 20.20 13.00
CA VAL A 70 4.20 21.02 13.33
C VAL A 70 3.28 20.95 12.12
N VAL A 71 2.47 19.90 12.06
CA VAL A 71 1.40 19.80 11.06
C VAL A 71 0.47 20.99 11.31
N PRO A 72 0.27 21.90 10.33
CA PRO A 72 -0.60 23.06 10.52
C PRO A 72 -2.00 22.62 10.94
N LYS A 73 -2.58 23.29 11.95
CA LYS A 73 -3.90 22.99 12.55
C LYS A 73 -5.03 22.88 11.53
N GLU A 74 -4.89 23.47 10.35
CA GLU A 74 -5.87 23.42 9.26
C GLU A 74 -6.03 22.01 8.62
N ILE A 75 -5.08 21.10 8.87
CA ILE A 75 -5.13 19.69 8.43
C ILE A 75 -5.82 18.80 9.50
N ALA A 76 -6.11 19.33 10.68
CA ALA A 76 -6.48 18.56 11.89
C ALA A 76 -7.94 18.10 11.97
N ASN A 77 -8.78 18.35 10.96
CA ASN A 77 -10.19 17.88 10.97
C ASN A 77 -10.35 16.39 10.64
N HIS A 78 -9.25 15.67 10.38
CA HIS A 78 -9.19 14.21 10.53
C HIS A 78 -8.58 13.95 11.91
N VAL A 79 -9.20 13.11 12.74
CA VAL A 79 -8.51 12.57 13.92
C VAL A 79 -7.16 12.05 13.42
N PRO A 80 -6.01 12.63 13.83
CA PRO A 80 -4.72 12.09 13.44
C PRO A 80 -4.75 10.63 13.90
N LYS A 81 -4.52 9.67 13.01
CA LYS A 81 -4.52 8.23 13.38
C LYS A 81 -3.50 7.92 14.49
N ASP A 82 -2.58 8.87 14.73
CA ASP A 82 -1.62 8.91 15.83
C ASP A 82 -2.28 9.14 17.21
N ALA A 83 -3.52 9.63 17.26
CA ALA A 83 -4.29 9.86 18.49
C ALA A 83 -5.12 8.64 18.92
N ILE A 84 -5.15 7.57 18.14
CA ILE A 84 -5.80 6.31 18.55
C ILE A 84 -4.92 5.67 19.61
N ASP A 85 -5.47 5.35 20.79
CA ASP A 85 -4.78 4.49 21.74
C ASP A 85 -4.65 3.08 21.12
N LEU A 86 -3.43 2.69 20.77
CA LEU A 86 -3.19 1.43 20.08
C LEU A 86 -3.39 0.22 21.01
N GLU A 87 -3.12 0.37 22.30
CA GLU A 87 -3.35 -0.69 23.28
C GLU A 87 -4.84 -0.92 23.47
N GLU A 88 -5.61 0.17 23.65
CA GLU A 88 -7.08 0.08 23.73
C GLU A 88 -7.69 -0.46 22.43
N TYR A 89 -7.23 0.02 21.28
CA TYR A 89 -7.68 -0.46 19.97
C TYR A 89 -7.42 -1.96 19.82
N THR A 90 -6.20 -2.42 20.13
CA THR A 90 -5.83 -3.84 20.04
C THR A 90 -6.67 -4.69 20.99
N ARG A 91 -6.87 -4.23 22.23
CA ARG A 91 -7.70 -4.93 23.22
C ARG A 91 -9.17 -5.05 22.81
N THR A 92 -9.68 -4.05 22.09
CA THR A 92 -11.08 -4.01 21.63
C THR A 92 -11.26 -4.52 20.20
N PHE A 93 -10.17 -4.95 19.54
CA PHE A 93 -10.18 -5.54 18.21
C PHE A 93 -10.73 -6.98 18.23
N VAL A 94 -12.04 -7.10 18.43
CA VAL A 94 -12.75 -8.38 18.45
C VAL A 94 -13.72 -8.40 17.29
N GLY A 95 -13.59 -9.38 16.40
CA GLY A 95 -14.44 -9.45 15.22
C GLY A 95 -15.92 -9.73 15.53
N ASP A 96 -16.79 -9.21 14.67
CA ASP A 96 -18.23 -9.36 14.84
C ASP A 96 -18.66 -10.81 14.55
N ARG A 97 -19.69 -11.28 15.26
CA ARG A 97 -20.41 -12.51 14.92
C ARG A 97 -21.69 -12.15 14.16
N VAL A 98 -21.81 -12.63 12.92
CA VAL A 98 -22.94 -12.30 12.04
C VAL A 98 -23.49 -13.59 11.44
N LEU A 99 -24.78 -13.85 11.66
CA LEU A 99 -25.47 -15.03 11.12
C LEU A 99 -24.73 -16.36 11.40
N GLY A 100 -24.11 -16.48 12.58
CA GLY A 100 -23.33 -17.65 12.99
C GLY A 100 -21.86 -17.65 12.55
N TRP A 101 -21.45 -16.77 11.64
CA TRP A 101 -20.06 -16.63 11.19
C TRP A 101 -19.28 -15.71 12.11
N GLN A 102 -18.11 -16.16 12.56
CA GLN A 102 -17.19 -15.36 13.36
C GLN A 102 -16.17 -14.69 12.45
N PHE A 103 -16.24 -13.36 12.34
CA PHE A 103 -15.23 -12.60 11.61
C PHE A 103 -13.98 -12.41 12.47
N GLN A 104 -12.82 -12.30 11.82
CA GLN A 104 -11.52 -12.07 12.50
C GLN A 104 -11.30 -10.61 12.88
N ALA A 105 -12.02 -9.68 12.25
CA ALA A 105 -11.92 -8.24 12.50
C ALA A 105 -13.31 -7.62 12.62
N PRO A 106 -13.46 -6.51 13.36
CA PRO A 106 -14.73 -5.79 13.45
C PRO A 106 -15.17 -5.26 12.09
N LEU A 107 -16.47 -5.31 11.80
CA LEU A 107 -17.02 -4.85 10.53
C LEU A 107 -17.35 -3.36 10.55
N LYS A 108 -17.06 -2.68 9.45
CA LYS A 108 -17.47 -1.30 9.19
C LYS A 108 -18.80 -1.31 8.45
N TRP A 109 -19.89 -1.48 9.20
CA TRP A 109 -21.24 -1.62 8.65
C TRP A 109 -21.65 -0.49 7.70
N ASP A 110 -21.20 0.75 7.95
CA ASP A 110 -21.44 1.86 7.04
C ASP A 110 -20.79 1.62 5.66
N LYS A 111 -19.58 1.06 5.62
CA LYS A 111 -18.86 0.72 4.38
C LYS A 111 -19.41 -0.52 3.72
N VAL A 112 -19.74 -1.56 4.49
CA VAL A 112 -20.42 -2.76 3.99
C VAL A 112 -21.69 -2.33 3.25
N ILE A 113 -22.57 -1.57 3.89
CA ILE A 113 -23.83 -1.11 3.29
C ILE A 113 -23.57 -0.22 2.07
N GLN A 114 -22.67 0.77 2.16
CA GLN A 114 -22.40 1.70 1.05
C GLN A 114 -21.84 0.98 -0.19
N ILE A 115 -20.86 0.09 0.00
CA ILE A 115 -20.23 -0.64 -1.09
C ILE A 115 -21.22 -1.65 -1.68
N SER A 116 -21.90 -2.45 -0.84
CA SER A 116 -22.90 -3.40 -1.32
C SER A 116 -24.02 -2.71 -2.08
N LEU A 117 -24.58 -1.61 -1.55
CA LEU A 117 -25.64 -0.87 -2.23
C LEU A 117 -25.16 -0.26 -3.55
N LEU A 118 -23.95 0.31 -3.60
CA LEU A 118 -23.36 0.84 -4.83
C LEU A 118 -23.31 -0.24 -5.93
N HIS A 119 -22.83 -1.44 -5.60
CA HIS A 119 -22.71 -2.55 -6.55
C HIS A 119 -24.06 -3.16 -6.94
N ILE A 120 -24.99 -3.29 -5.98
CA ILE A 120 -26.35 -3.78 -6.26
C ILE A 120 -27.08 -2.82 -7.19
N VAL A 121 -27.05 -1.50 -6.91
CA VAL A 121 -27.67 -0.49 -7.77
C VAL A 121 -27.01 -0.45 -9.14
N ALA A 122 -25.68 -0.51 -9.22
CA ALA A 122 -24.98 -0.60 -10.50
C ALA A 122 -25.37 -1.87 -11.28
N GLY A 123 -25.51 -3.02 -10.61
CA GLY A 123 -25.94 -4.27 -11.21
C GLY A 123 -27.39 -4.22 -11.74
N ILE A 124 -28.32 -3.67 -10.95
CA ILE A 124 -29.70 -3.44 -11.39
C ILE A 124 -29.72 -2.51 -12.60
N CYS A 125 -29.05 -1.36 -12.53
CA CYS A 125 -28.97 -0.41 -13.63
C CYS A 125 -28.35 -1.02 -14.89
N LEU A 126 -27.37 -1.93 -14.75
CA LEU A 126 -26.77 -2.63 -15.88
C LEU A 126 -27.78 -3.55 -16.57
N LEU A 127 -28.57 -4.31 -15.79
CA LEU A 127 -29.59 -5.22 -16.31
C LEU A 127 -30.80 -4.49 -16.91
N THR A 128 -31.13 -3.30 -16.41
CA THR A 128 -32.28 -2.50 -16.85
C THR A 128 -31.91 -1.35 -17.78
N TYR A 129 -30.64 -1.24 -18.21
CA TYR A 129 -30.19 -0.10 -19.02
C TYR A 129 -30.91 -0.08 -20.38
N PRO A 130 -31.53 1.03 -20.80
CA PRO A 130 -32.19 1.12 -22.10
C PRO A 130 -31.14 1.18 -23.22
N LEU A 131 -30.70 0.03 -23.73
CA LEU A 131 -29.63 -0.07 -24.74
C LEU A 131 -29.93 0.71 -26.03
N ARG A 132 -31.22 0.94 -26.36
CA ARG A 132 -31.63 1.76 -27.51
C ARG A 132 -31.32 3.25 -27.32
N GLU A 133 -31.18 3.70 -26.07
CA GLU A 133 -30.82 5.07 -25.69
C GLU A 133 -29.32 5.19 -25.38
N LEU A 134 -28.52 4.15 -25.66
CA LEU A 134 -27.07 4.21 -25.46
C LEU A 134 -26.45 5.23 -26.42
N ASN A 135 -26.01 6.36 -25.88
CA ASN A 135 -25.29 7.36 -26.64
C ASN A 135 -23.79 7.01 -26.73
N PRO A 136 -23.22 6.84 -27.95
CA PRO A 136 -21.80 6.51 -28.11
C PRO A 136 -20.87 7.61 -27.58
N TYR A 137 -21.27 8.89 -27.63
CA TYR A 137 -20.47 9.99 -27.10
C TYR A 137 -20.34 9.90 -25.57
N THR A 138 -21.43 9.57 -24.85
CA THR A 138 -21.40 9.35 -23.40
C THR A 138 -20.54 8.14 -23.02
N THR A 139 -20.59 7.08 -23.83
CA THR A 139 -19.74 5.90 -23.65
C THR A 139 -18.26 6.24 -23.83
N ILE A 140 -17.87 6.90 -24.93
CA ILE A 140 -16.49 7.35 -25.18
C ILE A 140 -16.01 8.28 -24.07
N TRP A 141 -16.88 9.20 -23.63
CA TRP A 141 -16.60 10.09 -22.51
C TRP A 141 -16.35 9.32 -21.20
N SER A 142 -17.12 8.26 -20.91
CA SER A 142 -16.89 7.39 -19.76
C SER A 142 -15.50 6.76 -19.77
N PHE A 143 -15.06 6.25 -20.91
CA PHE A 143 -13.71 5.69 -21.07
C PHE A 143 -12.63 6.76 -20.93
N PHE A 144 -12.84 7.95 -21.51
CA PHE A 144 -11.91 9.06 -21.37
C PHE A 144 -11.75 9.48 -19.90
N VAL A 145 -12.86 9.73 -19.18
CA VAL A 145 -12.84 10.09 -17.75
C VAL A 145 -12.25 8.96 -16.91
N GLY A 146 -12.54 7.69 -17.25
CA GLY A 146 -11.92 6.52 -16.63
C GLY A 146 -10.40 6.49 -16.81
N GLY A 147 -9.91 6.82 -18.00
CA GLY A 147 -8.47 6.96 -18.28
C GLY A 147 -7.82 8.11 -17.52
N VAL A 148 -8.50 9.24 -17.39
CA VAL A 148 -8.04 10.38 -16.56
C VAL A 148 -7.96 9.99 -15.08
N ALA A 149 -8.97 9.27 -14.57
CA ALA A 149 -8.97 8.73 -13.21
C ALA A 149 -7.80 7.77 -12.99
N GLY A 150 -7.62 6.79 -13.88
CA GLY A 150 -6.54 5.82 -13.78
C GLY A 150 -5.18 6.50 -13.81
N PHE A 151 -4.94 7.46 -14.72
CA PHE A 151 -3.71 8.25 -14.76
C PHE A 151 -3.43 8.99 -13.43
N GLY A 152 -4.46 9.54 -12.79
CA GLY A 152 -4.32 10.19 -11.48
C GLY A 152 -3.87 9.25 -10.37
N VAL A 153 -4.32 7.99 -10.41
CA VAL A 153 -3.89 6.94 -9.48
C VAL A 153 -2.47 6.48 -9.82
N THR A 154 -2.20 6.12 -11.08
CA THR A 154 -0.93 5.51 -11.51
C THR A 154 0.22 6.50 -11.58
N ALA A 155 0.11 7.59 -12.33
CA ALA A 155 1.16 8.60 -12.42
C ALA A 155 1.26 9.43 -11.13
N GLY A 156 0.12 9.75 -10.53
CA GLY A 156 0.03 10.59 -9.34
C GLY A 156 0.28 9.83 -8.05
N ALA A 157 -0.80 9.31 -7.46
CA ALA A 157 -0.77 8.74 -6.11
C ALA A 157 0.31 7.66 -5.97
N HIS A 158 0.41 6.77 -6.95
CA HIS A 158 1.32 5.65 -6.98
C HIS A 158 2.77 6.07 -7.26
N ARG A 159 3.10 6.44 -8.50
CA ARG A 159 4.51 6.62 -8.93
C ARG A 159 5.13 7.92 -8.40
N PHE A 160 4.36 9.01 -8.31
CA PHE A 160 4.88 10.30 -7.86
C PHE A 160 4.92 10.42 -6.34
N TRP A 161 3.75 10.37 -5.69
CA TRP A 161 3.67 10.63 -4.25
C TRP A 161 4.13 9.44 -3.40
N THR A 162 3.75 8.20 -3.73
CA THR A 162 4.23 7.05 -2.93
C THR A 162 5.69 6.75 -3.17
N HIS A 163 6.09 6.51 -4.43
CA HIS A 163 7.41 5.95 -4.74
C HIS A 163 8.49 6.97 -5.09
N LYS A 164 8.14 8.25 -5.22
CA LYS A 164 9.09 9.32 -5.54
C LYS A 164 9.90 8.97 -6.80
N SER A 165 9.26 8.35 -7.79
CA SER A 165 9.93 7.78 -8.97
C SER A 165 10.35 8.85 -9.99
N TYR A 166 9.81 10.06 -9.86
CA TYR A 166 10.20 11.24 -10.63
C TYR A 166 9.88 12.52 -9.85
N LYS A 167 10.39 13.65 -10.35
CA LYS A 167 10.07 15.01 -9.86
C LYS A 167 9.15 15.71 -10.84
N ALA A 168 8.31 16.60 -10.33
CA ALA A 168 7.34 17.35 -11.13
C ALA A 168 7.21 18.79 -10.65
N ASN A 169 6.95 19.71 -11.58
CA ASN A 169 6.68 21.11 -11.25
C ASN A 169 5.27 21.23 -10.62
N THR A 170 4.96 22.38 -10.02
CA THR A 170 3.68 22.59 -9.33
C THR A 170 2.47 22.46 -10.27
N VAL A 171 2.63 22.77 -11.56
CA VAL A 171 1.56 22.63 -12.57
C VAL A 171 1.21 21.15 -12.75
N LEU A 172 2.20 20.31 -13.06
CA LEU A 172 1.98 18.87 -13.23
C LEU A 172 1.48 18.22 -11.94
N ARG A 173 2.02 18.59 -10.76
CA ARG A 173 1.52 18.11 -9.47
C ARG A 173 0.04 18.44 -9.27
N SER A 174 -0.39 19.63 -9.67
CA SER A 174 -1.79 20.05 -9.61
C SER A 174 -2.66 19.25 -10.58
N ILE A 175 -2.18 18.99 -11.80
CA ILE A 175 -2.86 18.14 -12.79
C ILE A 175 -3.05 16.72 -12.23
N LEU A 176 -1.98 16.11 -11.70
CA LEU A 176 -2.02 14.76 -11.11
C LEU A 176 -3.03 14.69 -9.95
N MET A 177 -3.11 15.73 -9.13
CA MET A 177 -4.06 15.83 -8.02
C MET A 177 -5.51 15.91 -8.53
N VAL A 178 -5.76 16.72 -9.56
CA VAL A 178 -7.09 16.81 -10.20
C VAL A 178 -7.47 15.45 -10.82
N CYS A 179 -6.56 14.82 -11.57
CA CYS A 179 -6.78 13.48 -12.13
C CYS A 179 -7.09 12.45 -11.02
N TYR A 180 -6.38 12.51 -9.89
CA TYR A 180 -6.67 11.64 -8.74
C TYR A 180 -8.07 11.91 -8.15
N CYS A 181 -8.51 13.18 -8.09
CA CYS A 181 -9.86 13.52 -7.67
C CYS A 181 -10.93 12.89 -8.58
N VAL A 182 -10.68 12.76 -9.89
CA VAL A 182 -11.58 12.07 -10.84
C VAL A 182 -11.74 10.58 -10.49
N ALA A 183 -10.69 9.94 -9.95
CA ALA A 183 -10.76 8.55 -9.49
C ALA A 183 -11.67 8.36 -8.27
N GLY A 184 -11.89 9.41 -7.46
CA GLY A 184 -12.83 9.39 -6.35
C GLY A 184 -12.50 8.36 -5.27
N GLN A 185 -11.22 8.12 -5.00
CA GLN A 185 -10.75 7.20 -3.96
C GLN A 185 -10.75 7.88 -2.56
N ASN A 186 -9.96 7.39 -1.62
CA ASN A 186 -9.69 8.01 -0.32
C ASN A 186 -8.80 9.26 -0.47
N THR A 187 -8.36 9.85 0.64
CA THR A 187 -7.50 11.03 0.55
C THR A 187 -6.12 10.62 0.02
N LEU A 188 -5.41 11.52 -0.70
CA LEU A 188 -4.04 11.25 -1.17
C LEU A 188 -3.11 10.83 -0.03
N TYR A 189 -3.25 11.42 1.15
CA TYR A 189 -2.46 11.05 2.34
C TYR A 189 -2.74 9.62 2.76
N ASP A 190 -4.01 9.24 2.90
CA ASP A 190 -4.38 7.88 3.31
C ASP A 190 -3.94 6.85 2.28
N TRP A 191 -4.13 7.16 1.00
CA TRP A 191 -3.73 6.29 -0.11
C TRP A 191 -2.23 6.06 -0.10
N VAL A 192 -1.44 7.14 -0.05
CA VAL A 192 0.02 7.05 -0.05
C VAL A 192 0.54 6.33 1.19
N ARG A 193 -0.01 6.64 2.37
CA ARG A 193 0.37 5.97 3.61
C ARG A 193 0.10 4.47 3.54
N ASP A 194 -1.12 4.09 3.16
CA ASP A 194 -1.52 2.68 3.06
C ASP A 194 -0.64 1.93 2.04
N HIS A 195 -0.35 2.56 0.91
CA HIS A 195 0.47 1.95 -0.13
C HIS A 195 1.96 1.83 0.27
N ARG A 196 2.51 2.81 1.01
CA ARG A 196 3.87 2.71 1.59
C ARG A 196 3.97 1.58 2.62
N VAL A 197 2.95 1.41 3.47
CA VAL A 197 2.87 0.27 4.40
C VAL A 197 2.82 -1.04 3.63
N HIS A 198 1.95 -1.11 2.62
CA HIS A 198 1.78 -2.28 1.77
C HIS A 198 3.10 -2.72 1.12
N HIS A 199 3.86 -1.82 0.52
CA HIS A 199 5.15 -2.19 -0.08
C HIS A 199 6.19 -2.66 0.95
N LYS A 200 6.17 -2.10 2.16
CA LYS A 200 7.15 -2.44 3.19
C LYS A 200 6.84 -3.77 3.90
N TYR A 201 5.56 -4.11 4.01
CA TYR A 201 5.10 -5.25 4.81
C TYR A 201 4.10 -6.14 4.05
N SER A 202 4.26 -6.20 2.73
CA SER A 202 3.37 -6.91 1.80
C SER A 202 3.06 -8.32 2.31
N GLU A 203 1.78 -8.68 2.30
CA GLU A 203 1.29 -10.01 2.70
C GLU A 203 1.47 -10.43 4.15
N THR A 204 1.87 -9.51 5.03
CA THR A 204 1.86 -9.70 6.48
C THR A 204 0.58 -9.14 7.11
N ASP A 205 0.41 -9.33 8.41
CA ASP A 205 -0.67 -8.68 9.18
C ASP A 205 -0.59 -7.15 9.21
N ALA A 206 0.54 -6.56 8.82
CA ALA A 206 0.70 -5.12 8.68
C ALA A 206 0.24 -4.59 7.30
N ASP A 207 0.04 -5.46 6.31
CA ASP A 207 -0.47 -5.07 5.00
C ASP A 207 -1.98 -4.75 5.09
N PRO A 208 -2.42 -3.51 4.77
CA PRO A 208 -3.82 -3.13 4.82
C PRO A 208 -4.75 -4.03 4.01
N HIS A 209 -4.24 -4.65 2.94
CA HIS A 209 -5.01 -5.47 2.01
C HIS A 209 -4.30 -6.80 1.69
N ASN A 210 -3.67 -7.38 2.72
CA ASN A 210 -3.03 -8.70 2.72
C ASN A 210 -3.83 -9.76 1.91
N ALA A 211 -3.31 -10.18 0.76
CA ALA A 211 -3.87 -11.17 -0.13
C ALA A 211 -3.79 -12.61 0.41
N ASN A 212 -2.95 -12.93 1.40
CA ASN A 212 -3.01 -14.22 2.10
C ASN A 212 -4.38 -14.45 2.78
N ARG A 213 -5.15 -13.39 3.03
CA ARG A 213 -6.52 -13.47 3.57
C ARG A 213 -7.57 -13.78 2.49
N GLY A 214 -7.14 -14.02 1.26
CA GLY A 214 -7.96 -14.45 0.14
C GLY A 214 -8.46 -13.31 -0.74
N PHE A 215 -8.87 -13.68 -1.96
CA PHE A 215 -9.26 -12.75 -3.02
C PHE A 215 -10.31 -11.73 -2.58
N PHE A 216 -11.39 -12.16 -1.92
CA PHE A 216 -12.45 -11.23 -1.52
C PHE A 216 -11.95 -10.17 -0.55
N PHE A 217 -11.08 -10.56 0.40
CA PHE A 217 -10.51 -9.63 1.36
C PHE A 217 -9.61 -8.60 0.67
N SER A 218 -8.63 -9.02 -0.12
CA SER A 218 -7.69 -8.11 -0.78
C SER A 218 -8.32 -7.28 -1.89
N HIS A 219 -9.42 -7.77 -2.50
CA HIS A 219 -10.17 -7.01 -3.49
C HIS A 219 -10.96 -5.87 -2.83
N VAL A 220 -11.88 -6.19 -1.91
CA VAL A 220 -12.81 -5.18 -1.36
C VAL A 220 -13.07 -5.33 0.14
N GLY A 221 -12.89 -6.53 0.69
CA GLY A 221 -13.18 -6.80 2.10
C GLY A 221 -12.37 -5.96 3.07
N TRP A 222 -11.13 -5.60 2.73
CA TRP A 222 -10.27 -4.73 3.55
C TRP A 222 -10.87 -3.33 3.79
N LEU A 223 -11.73 -2.83 2.89
CA LEU A 223 -12.45 -1.56 3.06
C LEU A 223 -13.64 -1.67 4.04
N MET A 224 -14.17 -2.89 4.17
CA MET A 224 -15.38 -3.24 4.92
C MET A 224 -15.11 -3.63 6.38
N MET A 225 -13.85 -3.68 6.81
CA MET A 225 -13.45 -4.08 8.15
C MET A 225 -12.52 -3.02 8.76
N LEU A 226 -12.43 -3.00 10.08
CA LEU A 226 -11.39 -2.24 10.76
C LEU A 226 -10.01 -2.83 10.44
N LYS A 227 -9.00 -1.96 10.33
CA LYS A 227 -7.63 -2.39 9.99
C LYS A 227 -7.05 -3.22 11.12
N HIS A 228 -6.30 -4.25 10.78
CA HIS A 228 -5.58 -5.03 11.76
C HIS A 228 -4.66 -4.11 12.60
N PRO A 229 -4.52 -4.31 13.93
CA PRO A 229 -3.72 -3.42 14.78
C PRO A 229 -2.29 -3.21 14.28
N GLU A 230 -1.70 -4.23 13.66
CA GLU A 230 -0.36 -4.15 13.10
C GLU A 230 -0.25 -3.13 11.94
N VAL A 231 -1.29 -2.98 11.13
CA VAL A 231 -1.37 -1.95 10.06
C VAL A 231 -1.28 -0.53 10.66
N LEU A 232 -1.83 -0.33 11.86
CA LEU A 232 -1.76 0.95 12.57
C LEU A 232 -0.40 1.14 13.22
N ARG A 233 0.11 0.11 13.90
CA ARG A 233 1.43 0.13 14.54
C ARG A 233 2.53 0.48 13.55
N ARG A 234 2.63 -0.30 12.46
CA ARG A 234 3.63 -0.10 11.39
C ARG A 234 3.34 1.12 10.56
N GLY A 235 2.07 1.46 10.38
CA GLY A 235 1.66 2.67 9.70
C GLY A 235 2.15 3.96 10.34
N ARG A 236 2.34 3.99 11.67
CA ARG A 236 2.94 5.13 12.39
C ARG A 236 4.44 5.26 12.19
N GLN A 237 5.09 4.19 11.75
CA GLN A 237 6.54 4.16 11.49
C GLN A 237 6.88 4.59 10.05
N ILE A 238 5.89 4.79 9.18
CA ILE A 238 6.11 5.25 7.81
C ILE A 238 6.37 6.76 7.81
N ASP A 239 7.50 7.17 7.22
CA ASP A 239 7.78 8.58 6.97
C ASP A 239 6.74 9.15 5.98
N MET A 240 6.03 10.18 6.42
CA MET A 240 5.04 10.93 5.64
C MET A 240 5.39 12.43 5.57
N SER A 241 6.59 12.82 6.00
CA SER A 241 7.04 14.21 6.07
C SER A 241 6.98 14.92 4.73
N ASP A 242 7.35 14.24 3.64
CA ASP A 242 7.30 14.76 2.28
C ASP A 242 5.86 15.03 1.81
N ILE A 243 4.93 14.16 2.16
CA ILE A 243 3.51 14.29 1.83
C ILE A 243 2.85 15.42 2.63
N LEU A 244 3.23 15.58 3.90
CA LEU A 244 2.77 16.67 4.76
C LEU A 244 3.35 18.03 4.34
N ALA A 245 4.57 18.05 3.80
CA ALA A 245 5.23 19.26 3.30
C ALA A 245 4.68 19.70 1.93
N ASP A 246 4.11 18.79 1.14
CA ASP A 246 3.63 19.07 -0.22
C ASP A 246 2.41 20.04 -0.20
N PRO A 247 2.53 21.26 -0.75
CA PRO A 247 1.43 22.24 -0.77
C PRO A 247 0.22 21.78 -1.59
N VAL A 248 0.42 20.98 -2.65
CA VAL A 248 -0.67 20.44 -3.48
C VAL A 248 -1.43 19.37 -2.69
N VAL A 249 -0.72 18.49 -1.98
CA VAL A 249 -1.39 17.50 -1.11
C VAL A 249 -2.12 18.18 0.04
N ARG A 250 -1.53 19.19 0.69
CA ARG A 250 -2.21 19.97 1.74
C ARG A 250 -3.49 20.63 1.23
N PHE A 251 -3.46 21.23 0.03
CA PHE A 251 -4.65 21.77 -0.61
C PHE A 251 -5.71 20.69 -0.86
N HIS A 252 -5.30 19.55 -1.42
CA HIS A 252 -6.19 18.40 -1.63
C HIS A 252 -6.82 17.92 -0.34
N GLN A 253 -6.05 17.77 0.75
CA GLN A 253 -6.56 17.35 2.06
C GLN A 253 -7.63 18.32 2.59
N LYS A 254 -7.35 19.63 2.52
CA LYS A 254 -8.26 20.67 2.99
C LYS A 254 -9.60 20.68 2.25
N TYR A 255 -9.57 20.44 0.93
CA TYR A 255 -10.76 20.51 0.06
C TYR A 255 -11.18 19.15 -0.50
N PHE A 256 -10.82 18.06 0.16
CA PHE A 256 -10.99 16.70 -0.37
C PHE A 256 -12.42 16.41 -0.82
N ILE A 257 -13.41 16.67 0.04
CA ILE A 257 -14.82 16.37 -0.26
C ILE A 257 -15.34 17.22 -1.42
N PRO A 258 -15.19 18.56 -1.45
CA PRO A 258 -15.56 19.37 -2.61
C PRO A 258 -14.88 18.93 -3.91
N LEU A 259 -13.55 18.73 -3.89
CA LEU A 259 -12.79 18.35 -5.08
C LEU A 259 -13.22 16.99 -5.62
N LYS A 260 -13.32 15.97 -4.76
CA LYS A 260 -13.81 14.64 -5.12
C LYS A 260 -15.22 14.71 -5.69
N THR A 261 -16.12 15.40 -5.01
CA THR A 261 -17.53 15.48 -5.45
C THR A 261 -17.64 16.14 -6.82
N PHE A 262 -16.91 17.23 -7.02
CA PHE A 262 -16.92 17.97 -8.27
C PHE A 262 -16.29 17.17 -9.43
N PHE A 263 -15.04 16.72 -9.27
CA PHE A 263 -14.29 16.08 -10.37
C PHE A 263 -14.69 14.62 -10.63
N CYS A 264 -15.12 13.86 -9.61
CA CYS A 264 -15.51 12.46 -9.80
C CYS A 264 -16.96 12.30 -10.28
N PHE A 265 -17.88 13.14 -9.80
CA PHE A 265 -19.32 12.90 -10.00
C PHE A 265 -20.02 14.02 -10.77
N ILE A 266 -19.87 15.28 -10.35
CA ILE A 266 -20.61 16.39 -10.95
C ILE A 266 -20.13 16.66 -12.38
N LEU A 267 -18.85 17.00 -12.54
CA LEU A 267 -18.30 17.41 -13.84
C LEU A 267 -18.43 16.30 -14.90
N PRO A 268 -18.09 15.02 -14.62
CA PRO A 268 -18.28 13.95 -15.59
C PRO A 268 -19.74 13.76 -16.00
N THR A 269 -20.71 14.00 -15.11
CA THR A 269 -22.15 13.86 -15.41
C THR A 269 -22.72 15.06 -16.16
N VAL A 270 -22.29 16.27 -15.82
CA VAL A 270 -22.78 17.53 -16.43
C VAL A 270 -22.38 17.65 -17.90
N ILE A 271 -21.15 17.27 -18.24
CA ILE A 271 -20.62 17.42 -19.61
C ILE A 271 -21.49 16.71 -20.66
N PRO A 272 -21.85 15.41 -20.51
CA PRO A 272 -22.74 14.74 -21.45
C PRO A 272 -24.09 15.41 -21.66
N VAL A 273 -24.66 15.95 -20.58
CA VAL A 273 -25.99 16.58 -20.62
C VAL A 273 -25.96 17.85 -21.47
N TYR A 274 -24.96 18.71 -21.26
CA TYR A 274 -24.91 20.01 -21.93
C TYR A 274 -24.16 20.01 -23.27
N CYS A 275 -23.23 19.09 -23.49
CA CYS A 275 -22.42 19.08 -24.71
C CYS A 275 -23.05 18.27 -25.85
N TRP A 276 -23.81 17.20 -25.56
CA TRP A 276 -24.46 16.37 -26.59
C TRP A 276 -25.85 15.87 -26.20
N GLY A 277 -26.51 16.53 -25.23
CA GLY A 277 -27.92 16.33 -24.94
C GLY A 277 -28.28 15.00 -24.27
N GLU A 278 -27.33 14.37 -23.56
CA GLU A 278 -27.63 13.16 -22.77
C GLU A 278 -28.64 13.48 -21.66
N THR A 279 -29.50 12.51 -21.31
CA THR A 279 -30.40 12.72 -20.18
C THR A 279 -29.64 12.68 -18.85
N TRP A 280 -30.08 13.46 -17.86
CA TRP A 280 -29.46 13.45 -16.53
C TRP A 280 -29.36 12.04 -15.92
N THR A 281 -30.40 11.22 -16.10
CA THR A 281 -30.45 9.85 -15.58
C THR A 281 -29.39 8.96 -16.24
N LEU A 282 -29.29 8.96 -17.58
CA LEU A 282 -28.33 8.11 -18.28
C LEU A 282 -26.89 8.59 -18.08
N ALA A 283 -26.65 9.91 -18.09
CA ALA A 283 -25.35 10.48 -17.76
C ALA A 283 -24.91 10.08 -16.35
N PHE A 284 -25.81 10.18 -15.36
CA PHE A 284 -25.53 9.78 -13.98
C PHE A 284 -25.22 8.28 -13.88
N ILE A 285 -26.03 7.41 -14.48
CA ILE A 285 -25.82 5.96 -14.46
C ILE A 285 -24.46 5.61 -15.07
N GLN A 286 -24.13 6.15 -16.26
CA GLN A 286 -22.84 5.85 -16.90
C GLN A 286 -21.66 6.38 -16.08
N GLN A 287 -21.72 7.62 -15.58
CA GLN A 287 -20.56 8.28 -14.97
C GLN A 287 -20.37 7.96 -13.50
N CYS A 288 -21.46 7.85 -12.75
CA CYS A 288 -21.43 7.68 -11.29
C CYS A 288 -21.62 6.22 -10.85
N LEU A 289 -22.19 5.37 -11.71
CA LEU A 289 -22.31 3.93 -11.42
C LEU A 289 -21.32 3.14 -12.28
N PHE A 290 -21.53 3.03 -13.60
CA PHE A 290 -20.77 2.09 -14.43
C PHE A 290 -19.27 2.43 -14.48
N ARG A 291 -18.91 3.67 -14.81
CA ARG A 291 -17.51 4.11 -14.82
C ARG A 291 -16.91 4.01 -13.42
N TYR A 292 -17.58 4.55 -12.40
CA TYR A 292 -17.02 4.61 -11.05
C TYR A 292 -16.80 3.22 -10.45
N VAL A 293 -17.80 2.34 -10.53
CA VAL A 293 -17.70 0.96 -10.05
C VAL A 293 -16.63 0.19 -10.82
N SER A 294 -16.57 0.33 -12.14
CA SER A 294 -15.51 -0.30 -12.96
C SER A 294 -14.12 0.19 -12.53
N SER A 295 -13.91 1.51 -12.41
CA SER A 295 -12.63 2.09 -11.98
C SER A 295 -12.20 1.62 -10.59
N LEU A 296 -13.15 1.48 -9.65
CA LEU A 296 -12.87 0.94 -8.32
C LEU A 296 -12.40 -0.51 -8.42
N ASN A 297 -13.14 -1.38 -9.12
CA ASN A 297 -12.80 -2.79 -9.26
C ASN A 297 -11.48 -3.00 -10.03
N PHE A 298 -11.16 -2.15 -11.01
CA PHE A 298 -9.86 -2.18 -11.69
C PHE A 298 -8.71 -1.78 -10.77
N THR A 299 -8.92 -0.83 -9.86
CA THR A 299 -7.89 -0.50 -8.85
C THR A 299 -7.72 -1.65 -7.85
N TRP A 300 -8.84 -2.19 -7.36
CA TRP A 300 -8.85 -3.29 -6.40
C TRP A 300 -8.32 -4.61 -6.95
N SER A 301 -8.41 -4.82 -8.26
CA SER A 301 -7.81 -5.99 -8.92
C SER A 301 -6.29 -5.98 -8.84
N VAL A 302 -5.64 -4.81 -8.75
CA VAL A 302 -4.20 -4.73 -8.48
C VAL A 302 -3.88 -5.38 -7.13
N ASN A 303 -4.59 -5.01 -6.07
CA ASN A 303 -4.37 -5.56 -4.73
C ASN A 303 -4.70 -7.06 -4.61
N SER A 304 -5.55 -7.58 -5.48
CA SER A 304 -6.06 -8.96 -5.41
C SER A 304 -5.51 -9.84 -6.52
N ALA A 305 -5.92 -9.62 -7.76
CA ALA A 305 -5.49 -10.43 -8.90
C ALA A 305 -3.98 -10.35 -9.16
N ALA A 306 -3.35 -9.17 -9.09
CA ALA A 306 -1.91 -9.06 -9.30
C ALA A 306 -1.07 -9.58 -8.12
N HIS A 307 -1.67 -9.81 -6.95
CA HIS A 307 -1.01 -10.48 -5.83
C HIS A 307 -1.23 -12.00 -5.80
N LEU A 308 -2.32 -12.49 -6.40
CA LEU A 308 -2.69 -13.90 -6.33
C LEU A 308 -2.30 -14.69 -7.58
N TRP A 309 -2.43 -14.10 -8.77
CA TRP A 309 -2.37 -14.84 -10.04
C TRP A 309 -1.45 -14.18 -11.05
N GLY A 310 -0.42 -14.91 -11.46
CA GLY A 310 0.58 -14.46 -12.42
C GLY A 310 1.90 -15.18 -12.24
N SER A 311 2.87 -14.84 -13.09
CA SER A 311 4.26 -15.29 -12.93
C SER A 311 5.07 -14.36 -12.04
N ARG A 312 6.23 -14.80 -11.56
CA ARG A 312 7.11 -14.05 -10.65
C ARG A 312 8.56 -14.04 -11.17
N PRO A 313 8.80 -13.41 -12.33
CA PRO A 313 10.08 -13.47 -13.02
C PRO A 313 11.24 -12.77 -12.27
N TYR A 314 10.96 -11.87 -11.33
CA TYR A 314 11.99 -11.08 -10.62
C TYR A 314 12.24 -11.57 -9.19
N ASP A 315 11.19 -11.92 -8.46
CA ASP A 315 11.31 -12.52 -7.13
C ASP A 315 10.14 -13.46 -6.84
N LYS A 316 10.42 -14.77 -6.82
CA LYS A 316 9.42 -15.82 -6.55
C LYS A 316 9.05 -15.98 -5.07
N ARG A 317 9.77 -15.31 -4.17
CA ARG A 317 9.56 -15.41 -2.72
C ARG A 317 8.42 -14.52 -2.23
N ILE A 318 8.03 -13.52 -3.02
CA ILE A 318 6.94 -12.58 -2.72
C ILE A 318 5.69 -12.92 -3.53
N MET A 319 4.51 -12.54 -3.05
CA MET A 319 3.24 -12.80 -3.76
C MET A 319 2.97 -11.93 -5.00
N PRO A 320 3.33 -10.63 -5.06
CA PRO A 320 3.15 -9.81 -6.26
C PRO A 320 3.60 -10.52 -7.53
N SER A 321 2.78 -10.46 -8.57
CA SER A 321 2.90 -11.28 -9.77
C SER A 321 2.57 -10.48 -11.04
N GLU A 322 3.14 -10.91 -12.15
CA GLU A 322 2.91 -10.35 -13.47
C GLU A 322 1.54 -10.81 -13.99
N ASN A 323 0.63 -9.87 -14.26
CA ASN A 323 -0.73 -10.16 -14.69
C ASN A 323 -1.16 -9.25 -15.85
N ILE A 324 -1.20 -9.82 -17.07
CA ILE A 324 -1.54 -9.08 -18.28
C ILE A 324 -2.98 -8.50 -18.26
N TYR A 325 -3.93 -9.20 -17.65
CA TYR A 325 -5.31 -8.72 -17.55
C TYR A 325 -5.40 -7.50 -16.64
N VAL A 326 -4.69 -7.51 -15.51
CA VAL A 326 -4.57 -6.32 -14.65
C VAL A 326 -3.85 -5.20 -15.39
N SER A 327 -2.80 -5.49 -16.16
CA SER A 327 -2.10 -4.48 -16.96
C SER A 327 -3.04 -3.76 -17.93
N LEU A 328 -3.91 -4.51 -18.61
CA LEU A 328 -4.90 -3.93 -19.54
C LEU A 328 -5.99 -3.13 -18.82
N LEU A 329 -6.54 -3.65 -17.71
CA LEU A 329 -7.67 -3.02 -16.99
C LEU A 329 -7.24 -1.83 -16.11
N ALA A 330 -6.01 -1.85 -15.59
CA ALA A 330 -5.47 -0.87 -14.65
C ALA A 330 -4.36 0.00 -15.27
N MET A 331 -4.36 0.24 -16.59
CA MET A 331 -3.46 1.19 -17.28
C MET A 331 -1.95 0.93 -17.08
N GLY A 332 -1.55 -0.33 -17.04
CA GLY A 332 -0.16 -0.78 -16.98
C GLY A 332 0.35 -1.17 -15.60
N GLU A 333 -0.54 -1.33 -14.63
CA GLU A 333 -0.19 -1.72 -13.25
C GLU A 333 -0.12 -3.24 -13.04
N GLY A 334 -0.13 -4.02 -14.12
CA GLY A 334 -0.02 -5.48 -14.06
C GLY A 334 1.41 -5.99 -13.96
N TRP A 335 2.41 -5.11 -14.05
CA TRP A 335 3.83 -5.49 -13.96
C TRP A 335 4.30 -5.57 -12.50
N HIS A 336 3.55 -6.32 -11.69
CA HIS A 336 3.52 -6.10 -10.25
C HIS A 336 4.64 -6.80 -9.49
N ASN A 337 5.17 -7.92 -10.00
CA ASN A 337 6.35 -8.56 -9.43
C ASN A 337 7.57 -7.66 -9.63
N TYR A 338 7.76 -7.13 -10.85
CA TYR A 338 8.78 -6.14 -11.14
C TYR A 338 8.64 -4.92 -10.23
N HIS A 339 7.43 -4.37 -10.15
CA HIS A 339 7.18 -3.14 -9.42
C HIS A 339 7.47 -3.29 -7.91
N HIS A 340 7.10 -4.40 -7.29
CA HIS A 340 7.43 -4.65 -5.88
C HIS A 340 8.93 -4.81 -5.62
N VAL A 341 9.69 -5.30 -6.60
CA VAL A 341 11.15 -5.41 -6.52
C VAL A 341 11.85 -4.07 -6.77
N PHE A 342 11.35 -3.27 -7.72
CA PHE A 342 11.92 -1.97 -8.11
C PHE A 342 10.90 -0.83 -8.04
N PRO A 343 10.38 -0.50 -6.84
CA PRO A 343 9.24 0.42 -6.70
C PRO A 343 9.55 1.84 -7.18
N TRP A 344 10.83 2.25 -7.14
CA TRP A 344 11.27 3.58 -7.57
C TRP A 344 11.34 3.75 -9.09
N ASP A 345 11.10 2.72 -9.91
CA ASP A 345 11.02 2.89 -11.36
C ASP A 345 9.78 3.72 -11.75
N TYR A 346 9.96 4.81 -12.50
CA TYR A 346 8.85 5.65 -12.95
C TYR A 346 7.92 4.95 -13.92
N LYS A 347 8.38 3.88 -14.58
CA LYS A 347 7.57 3.08 -15.50
C LYS A 347 6.68 2.08 -14.78
N ALA A 348 7.05 1.72 -13.55
CA ALA A 348 6.48 0.58 -12.81
C ALA A 348 6.50 -0.73 -13.60
N ALA A 349 7.36 -0.85 -14.61
CA ALA A 349 7.43 -1.99 -15.53
C ALA A 349 8.79 -1.99 -16.24
N GLU A 350 9.44 -3.15 -16.33
CA GLU A 350 10.61 -3.31 -17.21
C GLU A 350 10.18 -3.41 -18.68
N LEU A 351 9.19 -4.27 -18.91
CA LEU A 351 8.67 -4.63 -20.22
C LEU A 351 7.32 -3.96 -20.47
N GLY A 352 6.91 -3.93 -21.73
CA GLY A 352 5.68 -3.26 -22.15
C GLY A 352 5.95 -1.99 -22.93
N ASN A 353 5.32 -1.91 -24.10
CA ASN A 353 5.27 -0.71 -24.91
C ASN A 353 4.17 0.25 -24.38
N TYR A 354 4.01 1.39 -25.03
CA TYR A 354 2.99 2.38 -24.65
C TYR A 354 1.55 1.87 -24.72
N THR A 355 1.24 0.77 -25.43
CA THR A 355 -0.13 0.23 -25.50
C THR A 355 -0.57 -0.45 -24.21
N VAL A 356 0.38 -1.06 -23.47
CA VAL A 356 0.11 -1.69 -22.17
C VAL A 356 0.61 -0.86 -20.99
N ASN A 357 1.22 0.31 -21.24
CA ASN A 357 1.67 1.24 -20.20
C ASN A 357 1.45 2.68 -20.64
N PHE A 358 0.17 3.02 -20.83
CA PHE A 358 -0.27 4.36 -21.26
C PHE A 358 0.21 5.46 -20.30
N THR A 359 0.27 5.16 -19.00
CA THR A 359 0.78 6.07 -17.97
C THR A 359 2.20 6.55 -18.29
N THR A 360 3.10 5.63 -18.65
CA THR A 360 4.48 5.95 -19.02
C THR A 360 4.55 6.83 -20.27
N MET A 361 3.72 6.56 -21.27
CA MET A 361 3.65 7.38 -22.49
C MET A 361 3.35 8.86 -22.19
N VAL A 362 2.37 9.10 -21.32
CA VAL A 362 1.98 10.46 -20.92
C VAL A 362 3.06 11.12 -20.06
N LEU A 363 3.71 10.37 -19.16
CA LEU A 363 4.83 10.87 -18.36
C LEU A 363 6.04 11.25 -19.23
N ASP A 364 6.37 10.46 -20.25
CA ASP A 364 7.44 10.78 -21.19
C ASP A 364 7.13 12.08 -21.96
N ALA A 365 5.86 12.33 -22.29
CA ALA A 365 5.45 13.60 -22.90
C ALA A 365 5.66 14.79 -21.94
N PHE A 366 5.26 14.67 -20.68
CA PHE A 366 5.53 15.69 -19.67
C PHE A 366 7.02 15.88 -19.40
N HIS A 367 7.82 14.82 -19.49
CA HIS A 367 9.26 14.90 -19.37
C HIS A 367 9.87 15.71 -20.53
N LYS A 368 9.44 15.46 -21.77
CA LYS A 368 9.86 16.23 -22.95
C LYS A 368 9.48 17.72 -22.86
N LEU A 369 8.36 18.04 -22.21
CA LEU A 369 7.94 19.42 -21.92
C LEU A 369 8.73 20.07 -20.76
N GLY A 370 9.58 19.31 -20.06
CA GLY A 370 10.30 19.77 -18.87
C GLY A 370 9.45 19.89 -17.61
N TRP A 371 8.23 19.33 -17.60
CA TRP A 371 7.32 19.37 -16.45
C TRP A 371 7.59 18.23 -15.46
N ALA A 372 8.16 17.13 -15.96
CA ALA A 372 8.68 16.02 -15.18
C ALA A 372 10.19 15.84 -15.42
N TRP A 373 10.95 15.48 -14.40
CA TRP A 373 12.40 15.22 -14.52
C TRP A 373 12.87 14.22 -13.47
N ASN A 374 14.13 13.81 -13.55
CA ASN A 374 14.72 12.75 -12.72
C ASN A 374 13.90 11.45 -12.76
N MET A 375 13.54 11.01 -13.96
CA MET A 375 12.78 9.78 -14.20
C MET A 375 13.65 8.56 -13.83
N LYS A 376 13.44 7.99 -12.64
CA LYS A 376 14.29 6.92 -12.09
C LYS A 376 14.01 5.58 -12.76
N GLN A 377 15.05 4.80 -13.01
CA GLN A 377 14.98 3.41 -13.49
C GLN A 377 16.11 2.60 -12.84
N PRO A 378 15.92 1.31 -12.53
CA PRO A 378 17.03 0.44 -12.15
C PRO A 378 17.97 0.22 -13.34
N SER A 379 19.24 -0.10 -13.06
CA SER A 379 20.17 -0.48 -14.12
C SER A 379 19.79 -1.85 -14.69
N LYS A 380 20.02 -2.08 -15.99
CA LYS A 380 19.76 -3.39 -16.61
C LYS A 380 20.51 -4.52 -15.91
N GLU A 381 21.71 -4.23 -15.42
CA GLU A 381 22.53 -5.19 -14.69
C GLU A 381 21.93 -5.54 -13.33
N LEU A 382 21.39 -4.56 -12.60
CA LEU A 382 20.67 -4.81 -11.34
C LEU A 382 19.45 -5.69 -11.57
N VAL A 383 18.65 -5.40 -12.60
CA VAL A 383 17.48 -6.21 -12.96
C VAL A 383 17.88 -7.64 -13.30
N ARG A 384 18.90 -7.82 -14.16
CA ARG A 384 19.46 -9.13 -14.55
C ARG A 384 19.94 -9.95 -13.35
N ARG A 385 20.75 -9.35 -12.46
CA ARG A 385 21.24 -10.04 -11.25
C ARG A 385 20.10 -10.47 -10.34
N THR A 386 19.06 -9.63 -10.23
CA THR A 386 17.92 -9.90 -9.36
C THR A 386 17.08 -11.05 -9.87
N LEU A 387 16.70 -11.05 -11.17
CA LEU A 387 15.93 -12.14 -11.77
C LEU A 387 16.72 -13.46 -11.82
N GLU A 388 18.04 -13.42 -12.01
CA GLU A 388 18.87 -14.64 -11.97
C GLU A 388 18.93 -15.25 -10.57
N LYS A 389 18.95 -14.40 -9.54
CA LYS A 389 19.08 -14.84 -8.15
C LYS A 389 17.75 -15.27 -7.53
N TYR A 390 16.65 -14.56 -7.83
CA TYR A 390 15.38 -14.72 -7.13
C TYR A 390 14.19 -15.03 -8.05
N GLY A 391 14.33 -14.90 -9.37
CA GLY A 391 13.26 -15.15 -10.32
C GLY A 391 12.80 -16.61 -10.36
N ASP A 392 11.60 -16.82 -10.88
CA ASP A 392 11.00 -18.14 -11.09
C ASP A 392 11.36 -18.79 -12.44
N GLY A 393 12.17 -18.13 -13.29
CA GLY A 393 12.54 -18.64 -14.61
C GLY A 393 11.59 -18.24 -15.74
N THR A 394 10.50 -17.52 -15.45
CA THR A 394 9.51 -17.13 -16.46
C THR A 394 9.83 -15.84 -17.21
N HIS A 395 10.96 -15.18 -16.90
CA HIS A 395 11.35 -13.96 -17.57
C HIS A 395 11.64 -14.23 -19.06
N ALA A 396 11.24 -13.34 -19.96
CA ALA A 396 11.40 -13.54 -21.40
C ALA A 396 12.85 -13.81 -21.83
N SER A 397 13.83 -13.26 -21.12
CA SER A 397 15.26 -13.52 -21.40
C SER A 397 15.74 -14.92 -20.99
N GLN A 398 14.98 -15.65 -20.16
CA GLN A 398 15.30 -16.99 -19.67
C GLN A 398 14.59 -18.09 -20.46
N LEU A 399 13.56 -17.74 -21.23
CA LEU A 399 12.75 -18.71 -22.00
C LEU A 399 13.41 -19.17 -23.32
N GLY A 400 14.64 -18.74 -23.61
CA GLY A 400 15.32 -19.00 -24.88
C GLY A 400 14.69 -18.22 -26.04
N GLY A 401 15.52 -17.70 -26.96
CA GLY A 401 14.98 -17.17 -28.22
C GLY A 401 14.29 -18.28 -29.04
N PRO A 402 13.64 -17.95 -30.18
CA PRO A 402 13.03 -18.95 -31.04
C PRO A 402 13.95 -20.12 -31.47
N GLU A 403 15.27 -19.99 -31.34
CA GLU A 403 16.24 -21.04 -31.67
C GLU A 403 16.54 -22.06 -30.55
N GLU A 404 16.08 -21.85 -29.31
CA GLU A 404 16.30 -22.81 -28.20
C GLU A 404 15.13 -23.78 -27.96
N PHE A 405 14.12 -23.80 -28.84
CA PHE A 405 13.12 -24.87 -28.89
C PHE A 405 13.72 -26.15 -29.49
N LYS A 406 14.60 -26.85 -28.75
CA LYS A 406 15.02 -28.21 -29.12
C LYS A 406 14.55 -29.32 -28.23
N ASP A 407 14.16 -29.07 -26.98
CA ASP A 407 13.64 -30.13 -26.11
C ASP A 407 12.35 -29.65 -25.43
N GLY A 408 11.22 -30.04 -26.01
CA GLY A 408 9.86 -29.58 -25.72
C GLY A 408 9.32 -29.84 -24.31
N VAL A 409 9.94 -29.26 -23.28
CA VAL A 409 9.38 -29.20 -21.93
C VAL A 409 8.91 -27.77 -21.67
N LEU A 410 7.63 -27.52 -22.00
CA LEU A 410 6.90 -26.41 -21.42
C LEU A 410 6.81 -26.70 -19.91
N ALA A 411 7.63 -26.04 -19.10
CA ALA A 411 7.48 -26.09 -17.64
C ALA A 411 6.09 -25.52 -17.32
N GLY A 412 5.14 -26.43 -17.13
CA GLY A 412 3.75 -26.11 -16.85
C GLY A 412 3.69 -25.20 -15.63
N ALA A 413 3.19 -23.99 -15.84
CA ALA A 413 2.63 -23.16 -14.78
C ALA A 413 1.49 -23.95 -14.13
N THR A 414 1.85 -24.78 -13.16
CA THR A 414 0.92 -25.66 -12.48
C THR A 414 0.27 -24.82 -11.40
N MET A 415 -1.00 -24.48 -11.60
CA MET A 415 -1.84 -23.82 -10.61
C MET A 415 -2.05 -24.78 -9.43
N VAL A 416 -1.13 -24.81 -8.47
CA VAL A 416 -1.28 -25.60 -7.25
C VAL A 416 -1.59 -24.67 -6.09
N GLY A 417 -2.78 -24.87 -5.51
CA GLY A 417 -3.35 -24.06 -4.45
C GLY A 417 -2.60 -24.14 -3.11
N HIS A 418 -2.93 -23.17 -2.26
CA HIS A 418 -2.54 -23.06 -0.85
C HIS A 418 -1.10 -23.48 -0.53
N VAL A 419 -0.13 -22.72 -1.05
CA VAL A 419 1.22 -22.72 -0.49
C VAL A 419 1.23 -21.70 0.66
N HIS A 420 1.48 -22.17 1.88
CA HIS A 420 1.86 -21.28 2.99
C HIS A 420 3.18 -20.61 2.59
N TYR A 421 3.13 -19.32 2.26
CA TYR A 421 4.33 -18.53 2.07
C TYR A 421 5.03 -18.35 3.41
N ALA A 422 6.36 -18.49 3.43
CA ALA A 422 7.14 -18.14 4.61
C ALA A 422 6.87 -16.67 4.94
N GLU A 423 6.46 -16.37 6.17
CA GLU A 423 6.41 -15.01 6.67
C GLU A 423 7.77 -14.37 6.40
N VAL A 424 7.80 -13.26 5.66
CA VAL A 424 9.00 -12.42 5.58
C VAL A 424 9.33 -12.03 7.03
N PRO A 425 10.51 -12.38 7.57
CA PRO A 425 10.83 -12.15 8.97
C PRO A 425 10.62 -10.70 9.36
N ASP A 426 10.05 -10.49 10.55
CA ASP A 426 9.78 -9.18 11.12
C ASP A 426 11.06 -8.31 11.09
N PRO A 427 11.08 -7.18 10.36
CA PRO A 427 12.25 -6.29 10.31
C PRO A 427 12.66 -5.67 11.66
N GLU A 428 11.87 -5.81 12.73
CA GLU A 428 12.29 -5.43 14.08
C GLU A 428 13.36 -6.39 14.66
N LEU A 429 13.46 -7.63 14.17
CA LEU A 429 14.56 -8.54 14.56
C LEU A 429 15.88 -8.24 13.84
N GLU A 430 15.85 -7.45 12.77
CA GLU A 430 17.06 -6.96 12.07
C GLU A 430 17.37 -5.49 12.38
N TYR A 431 16.77 -4.89 13.42
CA TYR A 431 17.06 -3.48 13.74
C TYR A 431 18.49 -3.25 14.28
N ASP A 432 19.28 -4.31 14.47
CA ASP A 432 20.74 -4.25 14.64
C ASP A 432 21.51 -4.28 13.30
N ALA A 433 20.83 -4.29 12.15
CA ALA A 433 21.39 -4.17 10.81
C ALA A 433 20.82 -2.92 10.12
N GLU A 434 21.59 -1.84 10.20
CA GLU A 434 21.28 -0.52 9.65
C GLU A 434 20.84 -0.56 8.16
N SER A 435 19.58 -0.18 7.87
CA SER A 435 19.09 0.35 6.58
C SER A 435 19.59 -0.30 5.25
N SER A 436 19.31 -1.59 5.05
CA SER A 436 19.81 -2.32 3.86
C SER A 436 19.33 -1.79 2.49
N SER A 437 18.23 -1.04 2.40
CA SER A 437 17.77 -0.47 1.11
C SER A 437 18.57 0.77 0.68
N THR A 438 19.14 1.51 1.62
CA THR A 438 20.04 2.65 1.34
C THR A 438 21.50 2.24 1.32
N GLU A 439 21.90 1.19 2.03
CA GLU A 439 23.25 0.64 1.92
C GLU A 439 23.49 -0.08 0.59
N SER A 440 22.53 -0.86 0.08
CA SER A 440 22.71 -1.53 -1.22
C SER A 440 22.99 -0.51 -2.34
N ALA A 441 22.32 0.65 -2.30
CA ALA A 441 22.57 1.74 -3.24
C ALA A 441 23.91 2.49 -2.98
N LYS A 442 24.35 2.62 -1.72
CA LYS A 442 25.62 3.28 -1.35
C LYS A 442 26.85 2.39 -1.60
N LEU A 443 26.71 1.08 -1.44
CA LEU A 443 27.77 0.12 -1.77
C LEU A 443 28.03 0.12 -3.28
N ASP A 444 26.98 0.20 -4.10
CA ASP A 444 27.09 0.29 -5.55
C ASP A 444 27.71 1.62 -6.06
N GLU A 445 27.49 2.74 -5.37
CA GLU A 445 28.15 4.02 -5.70
C GLU A 445 29.66 3.96 -5.40
N ASN A 446 30.06 3.37 -4.26
CA ASN A 446 31.47 3.21 -3.88
C ASN A 446 32.22 2.20 -4.78
N GLU A 447 31.59 1.10 -5.20
CA GLU A 447 32.21 0.16 -6.14
C GLU A 447 32.44 0.78 -7.53
N ASN A 448 31.50 1.60 -8.02
CA ASN A 448 31.64 2.32 -9.28
C ASN A 448 32.76 3.39 -9.24
N GLU A 449 32.95 4.07 -8.11
CA GLU A 449 34.10 4.97 -7.93
C GLU A 449 35.44 4.20 -7.91
N GLY A 450 35.47 3.04 -7.26
CA GLY A 450 36.62 2.15 -7.24
C GLY A 450 37.04 1.66 -8.63
N GLU A 451 36.08 1.29 -9.49
CA GLU A 451 36.35 0.94 -10.89
C GLU A 451 36.82 2.14 -11.72
N ARG A 452 36.24 3.33 -11.51
CA ARG A 452 36.67 4.56 -12.19
C ARG A 452 38.12 4.91 -11.88
N MET A 453 38.53 4.78 -10.62
CA MET A 453 39.92 4.99 -10.20
C MET A 453 40.90 3.93 -10.73
N LYS A 454 40.47 2.67 -10.86
CA LYS A 454 41.30 1.62 -11.49
C LYS A 454 41.48 1.89 -12.99
N LYS A 455 40.44 2.35 -13.69
CA LYS A 455 40.51 2.72 -15.11
C LYS A 455 41.39 3.94 -15.35
N SER A 456 41.38 4.94 -14.47
CA SER A 456 42.28 6.11 -14.59
C SER A 456 43.75 5.75 -14.35
N LYS A 457 44.06 4.91 -13.36
CA LYS A 457 45.44 4.44 -13.10
C LYS A 457 46.00 3.59 -14.23
N LYS A 458 45.16 2.78 -14.89
CA LYS A 458 45.58 1.94 -16.03
C LYS A 458 45.76 2.72 -17.34
N ALA A 459 45.24 3.94 -17.41
CA ALA A 459 45.46 4.86 -18.54
C ALA A 459 46.65 5.82 -18.32
N ALA A 460 47.12 5.95 -17.07
CA ALA A 460 48.25 6.80 -16.70
C ALA A 460 49.61 6.06 -16.66
N ASN A 461 49.58 4.72 -16.58
CA ASN A 461 50.73 3.85 -16.84
C ASN A 461 50.68 3.38 -18.29
#